data_AF-A0A2V6BWF9-F1
#
_entry.id   AF-A0A2V6BWF9-F1
#
_cell.length_a   1.000
_cell.length_b   1.000
_cell.length_c   1.000
_cell.angle_alpha   90.00
_cell.angle_beta   90.00
_cell.angle_gamma   90.00
#
_symmetry.space_group_name_H-M   'P 1'
#
loop_
_entity.id
_entity.type
_entity.pdbx_description
1 polymer ?
#
loop_
_entity_poly.entity_id
_entity_poly.type
_entity_poly.pdbx_seq_one_letter_code
_entity_poly.pdbx_strand_id
1 'polypeptide(L)'
;HSLGTSGQAGRRNAMSLVNLAWAREFFWDGRAKSLREQVLLPIQDAHEMNETLQGALAKLEADRQYPAHFKAAFGTAGITTNRMALALEQFLLTLLSQESKFDRAARKLAQLTPQEQQGLQLFITEYDPARGLRGADCFHCHGGNLFSNHQFMNNGLEERNGDLGRMEVTGMETDRAKFKVPTLRNVALTAPYMHDGRFATLEEVVEHYDGKLHRSRTLDPNLAKHPESGLGLSADDKAALVAFLKTLTDEQLVTTVNPVHQFSQTQ
;
A
#
# COMPACT_ATOMS: atom_id res chain seq x y z
N HIS A 1 8.87 -8.79 3.71
CA HIS A 1 8.73 -8.62 5.18
C HIS A 1 9.67 -7.54 5.68
N SER A 2 9.27 -6.80 6.70
CA SER A 2 10.13 -5.82 7.39
C SER A 2 10.75 -6.44 8.65
N LEU A 3 11.95 -5.98 9.04
CA LEU A 3 12.62 -6.41 10.27
C LEU A 3 12.19 -5.50 11.44
N GLY A 4 11.85 -6.09 12.57
CA GLY A 4 11.58 -5.39 13.82
C GLY A 4 12.86 -5.00 14.58
N THR A 5 12.68 -4.33 15.71
CA THR A 5 13.76 -3.90 16.62
C THR A 5 14.62 -5.05 17.16
N SER A 6 14.07 -6.27 17.23
CA SER A 6 14.77 -7.49 17.62
C SER A 6 15.45 -8.22 16.46
N GLY A 7 15.37 -7.69 15.22
CA GLY A 7 15.86 -8.33 14.00
C GLY A 7 14.95 -9.44 13.46
N GLN A 8 13.80 -9.69 14.10
CA GLN A 8 12.82 -10.67 13.62
C GLN A 8 12.01 -10.10 12.45
N ALA A 9 11.74 -10.93 11.44
CA ALA A 9 10.88 -10.55 10.33
C ALA A 9 9.40 -10.57 10.77
N GLY A 10 8.67 -9.49 10.47
CA GLY A 10 7.23 -9.43 10.66
C GLY A 10 6.49 -10.35 9.68
N ARG A 11 5.23 -10.71 10.01
CA ARG A 11 4.40 -11.63 9.20
C ARG A 11 4.03 -11.10 7.82
N ARG A 12 4.07 -9.77 7.61
CA ARG A 12 3.64 -9.13 6.36
C ARG A 12 4.65 -8.08 5.88
N ASN A 13 4.53 -7.69 4.62
CA ASN A 13 5.24 -6.59 4.02
C ASN A 13 4.70 -5.24 4.53
N ALA A 14 5.55 -4.23 4.68
CA ALA A 14 5.09 -2.89 5.05
C ALA A 14 4.26 -2.27 3.90
N MET A 15 3.14 -1.64 4.24
CA MET A 15 2.31 -0.92 3.27
C MET A 15 2.84 0.50 3.04
N SER A 16 2.57 1.04 1.86
CA SER A 16 2.80 2.46 1.57
C SER A 16 2.03 3.37 2.53
N LEU A 17 2.64 4.49 2.90
CA LEU A 17 2.07 5.52 3.78
C LEU A 17 1.48 6.72 3.01
N VAL A 18 1.48 6.68 1.68
CA VAL A 18 0.91 7.79 0.89
C VAL A 18 -0.60 7.68 0.73
N ASN A 19 -1.27 8.83 0.62
CA ASN A 19 -2.69 8.95 0.31
C ASN A 19 -3.61 8.21 1.31
N LEU A 20 -3.23 8.17 2.59
CA LEU A 20 -4.01 7.49 3.63
C LEU A 20 -5.33 8.21 3.98
N ALA A 21 -5.50 9.48 3.58
CA ALA A 21 -6.68 10.29 3.87
C ALA A 21 -8.01 9.69 3.37
N TRP A 22 -7.97 8.85 2.34
CA TRP A 22 -9.16 8.23 1.75
C TRP A 22 -9.37 6.77 2.19
N ALA A 23 -8.47 6.20 2.99
CA ALA A 23 -8.60 4.85 3.52
C ALA A 23 -9.57 4.82 4.72
N ARG A 24 -10.40 3.77 4.79
CA ARG A 24 -11.34 3.53 5.90
C ARG A 24 -10.90 2.43 6.86
N GLU A 25 -10.20 1.43 6.34
CA GLU A 25 -9.62 0.33 7.11
C GLU A 25 -8.13 0.26 6.82
N PHE A 26 -7.32 -0.09 7.82
CA PHE A 26 -5.86 -0.07 7.77
C PHE A 26 -5.27 -1.45 8.07
N PHE A 27 -4.00 -1.62 7.70
CA PHE A 27 -3.32 -2.91 7.51
C PHE A 27 -3.89 -3.74 6.36
N TRP A 28 -3.15 -4.79 5.99
CA TRP A 28 -3.53 -5.73 4.93
C TRP A 28 -4.82 -6.50 5.23
N ASP A 29 -5.17 -6.72 6.50
CA ASP A 29 -6.38 -7.44 6.94
C ASP A 29 -7.55 -6.52 7.30
N GLY A 30 -7.30 -5.21 7.45
CA GLY A 30 -8.31 -4.23 7.85
C GLY A 30 -8.60 -4.22 9.35
N ARG A 31 -7.68 -4.72 10.19
CA ARG A 31 -7.90 -4.81 11.64
C ARG A 31 -8.09 -3.47 12.33
N ALA A 32 -7.48 -2.39 11.82
CA ALA A 32 -7.70 -1.04 12.36
C ALA A 32 -8.75 -0.29 11.54
N LYS A 33 -9.68 0.39 12.20
CA LYS A 33 -10.80 1.14 11.58
C LYS A 33 -10.55 2.63 11.45
N SER A 34 -9.37 3.10 11.89
CA SER A 34 -8.94 4.48 11.72
C SER A 34 -7.42 4.58 11.66
N LEU A 35 -6.91 5.67 11.07
CA LEU A 35 -5.48 5.93 11.03
C LEU A 35 -4.93 6.16 12.45
N ARG A 36 -5.69 6.86 13.28
CA ARG A 36 -5.39 7.05 14.71
C ARG A 36 -5.21 5.75 15.48
N GLU A 37 -6.04 4.73 15.20
CA GLU A 37 -5.87 3.41 15.78
C GLU A 37 -4.64 2.71 15.21
N GLN A 38 -4.46 2.77 13.89
CA GLN A 38 -3.34 2.13 13.19
C GLN A 38 -1.99 2.58 13.75
N VAL A 39 -1.77 3.88 13.98
CA VAL A 39 -0.46 4.40 14.42
C VAL A 39 -0.04 3.94 15.81
N LEU A 40 -0.97 3.43 16.63
CA LEU A 40 -0.68 2.94 17.98
C LEU A 40 -0.29 1.46 18.02
N LEU A 41 -0.66 0.68 17.00
CA LEU A 41 -0.46 -0.76 16.97
C LEU A 41 1.02 -1.15 16.73
N PRO A 42 1.75 -0.56 15.76
CA PRO A 42 3.18 -0.82 15.54
C PRO A 42 4.07 -0.56 16.75
N ILE A 43 3.72 0.45 17.56
CA ILE A 43 4.47 0.81 18.76
C ILE A 43 4.54 -0.39 19.71
N GLN A 44 3.42 -1.11 19.84
CA GLN A 44 3.24 -2.19 20.81
C GLN A 44 3.56 -3.58 20.27
N ASP A 45 3.68 -3.74 18.95
CA ASP A 45 3.96 -5.05 18.36
C ASP A 45 5.40 -5.48 18.64
N ALA A 46 5.56 -6.66 19.24
CA ALA A 46 6.86 -7.22 19.61
C ALA A 46 7.77 -7.53 18.41
N HIS A 47 7.21 -7.71 17.21
CA HIS A 47 7.94 -7.92 15.97
C HIS A 47 8.17 -6.62 15.19
N GLU A 48 7.73 -5.48 15.74
CA GLU A 48 7.95 -4.16 15.17
C GLU A 48 8.75 -3.30 16.17
N MET A 49 8.11 -2.36 16.87
CA MET A 49 8.80 -1.41 17.75
C MET A 49 9.00 -1.93 19.19
N ASN A 50 8.24 -2.95 19.60
CA ASN A 50 8.34 -3.61 20.91
C ASN A 50 8.41 -2.63 22.11
N GLU A 51 7.49 -1.67 22.15
CA GLU A 51 7.44 -0.63 23.16
C GLU A 51 6.02 -0.48 23.74
N THR A 52 5.92 -0.11 25.01
CA THR A 52 4.64 0.24 25.63
C THR A 52 4.26 1.68 25.28
N LEU A 53 2.96 1.97 25.17
CA LEU A 53 2.51 3.35 24.97
C LEU A 53 2.99 4.27 26.11
N GLN A 54 2.99 3.79 27.35
CA GLN A 54 3.50 4.55 28.50
C GLN A 54 5.00 4.85 28.37
N GLY A 55 5.81 3.87 27.94
CA GLY A 55 7.23 4.06 27.70
C GLY A 55 7.51 5.06 26.57
N ALA A 56 6.74 5.00 25.48
CA ALA A 56 6.80 5.98 24.40
C ALA A 56 6.47 7.40 24.89
N LEU A 57 5.41 7.56 25.70
CA LEU A 57 5.06 8.85 26.29
C LEU A 57 6.12 9.37 27.24
N ALA A 58 6.71 8.52 28.09
CA ALA A 58 7.78 8.91 29.00
C ALA A 58 9.01 9.41 28.25
N LYS A 59 9.37 8.78 27.12
CA LYS A 59 10.45 9.23 26.23
C LYS A 59 10.15 10.60 25.62
N LEU A 60 8.92 10.82 25.14
CA LEU A 60 8.49 12.10 24.60
C LEU A 60 8.47 13.21 25.66
N GLU A 61 8.06 12.91 26.88
CA GLU A 61 8.04 13.88 27.99
C GLU A 61 9.45 14.23 28.49
N ALA A 62 10.39 13.29 28.42
CA ALA A 62 11.79 13.51 28.80
C ALA A 62 12.61 14.27 27.74
N ASP A 63 12.10 14.38 26.50
CA ASP A 63 12.76 15.10 25.42
C ASP A 63 12.76 16.62 25.65
N ARG A 64 13.81 17.31 25.18
CA ARG A 64 13.99 18.75 25.42
C ARG A 64 13.05 19.64 24.60
N GLN A 65 12.52 19.14 23.49
CA GLN A 65 11.75 19.91 22.51
C GLN A 65 10.28 19.49 22.47
N TYR A 66 9.99 18.20 22.58
CA TYR A 66 8.63 17.69 22.42
C TYR A 66 7.59 18.30 23.38
N PRO A 67 7.83 18.47 24.70
CA PRO A 67 6.83 19.06 25.60
C PRO A 67 6.39 20.46 25.15
N ALA A 68 7.33 21.29 24.66
CA ALA A 68 7.04 22.62 24.12
C ALA A 68 6.26 22.53 22.80
N HIS A 69 6.64 21.63 21.89
CA HIS A 69 5.93 21.42 20.62
C HIS A 69 4.51 20.88 20.81
N PHE A 70 4.30 19.93 21.73
CA PHE A 70 2.97 19.44 22.08
C PHE A 70 2.12 20.54 22.71
N LYS A 71 2.68 21.34 23.63
CA LYS A 71 1.95 22.49 24.18
C LYS A 71 1.56 23.49 23.09
N ALA A 72 2.45 23.77 22.14
CA ALA A 72 2.16 24.68 21.02
C ALA A 72 1.06 24.13 20.10
N ALA A 73 1.09 22.83 19.78
CA ALA A 73 0.11 22.20 18.89
C ALA A 73 -1.28 22.02 19.53
N PHE A 74 -1.34 21.71 20.84
CA PHE A 74 -2.58 21.36 21.55
C PHE A 74 -3.05 22.41 22.57
N GLY A 75 -2.35 23.54 22.68
CA GLY A 75 -2.69 24.67 23.56
C GLY A 75 -2.48 24.43 25.06
N THR A 76 -2.20 23.20 25.50
CA THR A 76 -2.02 22.83 26.91
C THR A 76 -0.88 21.83 27.08
N ALA A 77 -0.26 21.82 28.26
CA ALA A 77 0.83 20.91 28.58
C ALA A 77 0.36 19.44 28.64
N GLY A 78 1.31 18.52 28.56
CA GLY A 78 1.11 17.08 28.67
C GLY A 78 1.05 16.36 27.33
N ILE A 79 1.72 15.22 27.26
CA ILE A 79 1.76 14.33 26.11
C ILE A 79 0.94 13.10 26.48
N THR A 80 -0.19 12.91 25.80
CA THR A 80 -1.08 11.77 26.01
C THR A 80 -1.08 10.87 24.79
N THR A 81 -1.48 9.60 24.95
CA THR A 81 -1.64 8.66 23.82
C THR A 81 -2.48 9.26 22.70
N ASN A 82 -3.58 9.94 23.04
CA ASN A 82 -4.45 10.56 22.03
C ASN A 82 -3.74 11.71 21.28
N ARG A 83 -2.95 12.54 21.98
CA ARG A 83 -2.19 13.62 21.33
C ARG A 83 -1.08 13.08 20.44
N MET A 84 -0.37 12.05 20.88
CA MET A 84 0.64 11.35 20.08
C MET A 84 0.00 10.74 18.82
N ALA A 85 -1.12 10.03 18.98
CA ALA A 85 -1.84 9.44 17.86
C ALA A 85 -2.37 10.50 16.88
N LEU A 86 -2.91 11.61 17.38
CA LEU A 86 -3.34 12.75 16.55
C LEU A 86 -2.16 13.37 15.79
N ALA A 87 -1.02 13.59 16.45
CA ALA A 87 0.16 14.17 15.79
C ALA A 87 0.65 13.26 14.64
N LEU A 88 0.74 11.95 14.87
CA LEU A 88 1.11 10.97 13.84
C LEU A 88 0.07 10.92 12.72
N GLU A 89 -1.22 10.85 13.05
CA GLU A 89 -2.33 10.87 12.09
C GLU A 89 -2.26 12.13 11.20
N GLN A 90 -2.12 13.32 11.80
CA GLN A 90 -2.05 14.56 11.04
C GLN A 90 -0.84 14.61 10.12
N PHE A 91 0.34 14.16 10.59
CA PHE A 91 1.52 14.08 9.75
C PHE A 91 1.30 13.14 8.56
N LEU A 92 0.79 11.93 8.80
CA LEU A 92 0.54 10.94 7.75
C LEU A 92 -0.51 11.41 6.73
N LEU A 93 -1.50 12.21 7.15
CA LEU A 93 -2.48 12.81 6.23
C LEU A 93 -1.87 13.85 5.29
N THR A 94 -0.67 14.37 5.58
CA THR A 94 0.06 15.28 4.67
C THR A 94 0.82 14.56 3.56
N LEU A 95 0.99 13.24 3.66
CA LEU A 95 1.74 12.44 2.69
C LEU A 95 0.89 12.16 1.44
N LEU A 96 0.74 13.18 0.60
CA LEU A 96 -0.08 13.14 -0.60
C LEU A 96 0.79 12.95 -1.85
N SER A 97 0.57 11.86 -2.57
CA SER A 97 1.16 11.59 -3.88
C SER A 97 0.17 12.00 -4.96
N GLN A 98 0.45 13.11 -5.63
CA GLN A 98 -0.46 13.78 -6.57
C GLN A 98 0.25 14.53 -7.72
N GLU A 99 1.58 14.47 -7.80
CA GLU A 99 2.41 15.08 -8.83
C GLU A 99 3.20 14.06 -9.66
N SER A 100 2.73 12.80 -9.68
CA SER A 100 3.32 11.76 -10.51
C SER A 100 3.28 12.11 -11.99
N LYS A 101 4.10 11.46 -12.83
CA LYS A 101 4.07 11.67 -14.29
C LYS A 101 2.66 11.44 -14.85
N PHE A 102 1.94 10.44 -14.33
CA PHE A 102 0.54 10.19 -14.69
C PHE A 102 -0.36 11.38 -14.35
N ASP A 103 -0.29 11.93 -13.13
CA ASP A 103 -1.12 13.08 -12.72
C ASP A 103 -0.83 14.31 -13.57
N ARG A 104 0.46 14.57 -13.82
CA ARG A 104 0.91 15.68 -14.66
C ARG A 104 0.44 15.50 -16.11
N ALA A 105 0.49 14.29 -16.65
CA ALA A 105 -0.03 14.00 -17.99
C ALA A 105 -1.55 14.20 -18.06
N ALA A 106 -2.30 13.77 -17.05
CA ALA A 106 -3.75 14.01 -16.96
C ALA A 106 -4.10 15.52 -16.94
N ARG A 107 -3.23 16.35 -16.35
CA ARG A 107 -3.33 17.82 -16.38
C ARG A 107 -2.70 18.48 -17.61
N LYS A 108 -2.22 17.69 -18.59
CA LYS A 108 -1.51 18.17 -19.79
C LYS A 108 -0.22 18.96 -19.49
N LEU A 109 0.41 18.70 -18.33
CA LEU A 109 1.68 19.28 -17.88
C LEU A 109 2.88 18.37 -18.14
N ALA A 110 2.64 17.17 -18.66
CA ALA A 110 3.61 16.20 -19.12
C ALA A 110 2.98 15.32 -20.21
N GLN A 111 3.76 14.44 -20.84
CA GLN A 111 3.26 13.46 -21.80
C GLN A 111 3.74 12.07 -21.40
N LEU A 112 2.83 11.10 -21.50
CA LEU A 112 3.19 9.69 -21.47
C LEU A 112 3.85 9.31 -22.80
N THR A 113 4.91 8.52 -22.74
CA THR A 113 5.53 7.88 -23.91
C THR A 113 4.54 6.89 -24.56
N PRO A 114 4.73 6.50 -25.83
CA PRO A 114 3.88 5.49 -26.46
C PRO A 114 3.77 4.18 -25.67
N GLN A 115 4.86 3.72 -25.07
CA GLN A 115 4.88 2.51 -24.24
C GLN A 115 4.06 2.67 -22.94
N GLU A 116 4.18 3.82 -22.27
CA GLU A 116 3.37 4.11 -21.07
C GLU A 116 1.87 4.26 -21.41
N GLN A 117 1.54 4.81 -22.58
CA GLN A 117 0.16 4.90 -23.07
C GLN A 117 -0.41 3.51 -23.39
N GLN A 118 0.37 2.63 -24.03
CA GLN A 118 -0.02 1.24 -24.25
C GLN A 118 -0.25 0.53 -22.91
N GLY A 119 0.63 0.74 -21.92
CA GLY A 119 0.46 0.18 -20.58
C GLY A 119 -0.81 0.65 -19.89
N LEU A 120 -1.11 1.95 -19.96
CA LEU A 120 -2.37 2.51 -19.47
C LEU A 120 -3.57 1.86 -20.17
N GLN A 121 -3.53 1.72 -21.50
CA GLN A 121 -4.60 1.10 -22.27
C GLN A 121 -4.84 -0.34 -21.83
N LEU A 122 -3.78 -1.16 -21.69
CA LEU A 122 -3.88 -2.53 -21.18
C LEU A 122 -4.50 -2.54 -19.78
N PHE A 123 -4.04 -1.66 -18.89
CA PHE A 123 -4.49 -1.58 -17.50
C PHE A 123 -6.00 -1.31 -17.36
N ILE A 124 -6.56 -0.43 -18.22
CA ILE A 124 -7.98 -0.02 -18.17
C ILE A 124 -8.89 -0.82 -19.11
N THR A 125 -8.36 -1.80 -19.84
CA THR A 125 -9.14 -2.60 -20.79
C THR A 125 -9.50 -3.95 -20.19
N GLU A 126 -10.72 -4.39 -20.49
CA GLU A 126 -11.22 -5.71 -20.11
C GLU A 126 -10.41 -6.84 -20.77
N TYR A 127 -10.22 -7.96 -20.07
CA TYR A 127 -9.86 -9.21 -20.72
C TYR A 127 -11.14 -9.96 -21.15
N ASP A 128 -11.54 -9.78 -22.41
CA ASP A 128 -12.70 -10.45 -23.01
C ASP A 128 -12.42 -10.81 -24.48
N PRO A 129 -11.69 -11.91 -24.73
CA PRO A 129 -11.34 -12.33 -26.10
C PRO A 129 -12.56 -12.62 -26.98
N ALA A 130 -13.69 -13.02 -26.39
CA ALA A 130 -14.92 -13.27 -27.14
C ALA A 130 -15.48 -11.97 -27.76
N ARG A 131 -15.22 -10.82 -27.14
CA ARG A 131 -15.53 -9.48 -27.68
C ARG A 131 -14.35 -8.80 -28.38
N GLY A 132 -13.22 -9.50 -28.52
CA GLY A 132 -12.00 -8.95 -29.13
C GLY A 132 -11.22 -7.99 -28.23
N LEU A 133 -11.51 -7.96 -26.91
CA LEU A 133 -10.79 -7.14 -25.94
C LEU A 133 -9.66 -7.97 -25.32
N ARG A 134 -8.44 -7.43 -25.31
CA ARG A 134 -7.24 -8.08 -24.78
C ARG A 134 -6.49 -7.15 -23.81
N GLY A 135 -7.20 -6.64 -22.82
CA GLY A 135 -6.61 -5.88 -21.73
C GLY A 135 -6.10 -6.75 -20.60
N ALA A 136 -5.70 -6.10 -19.50
CA ALA A 136 -5.13 -6.73 -18.31
C ALA A 136 -6.07 -6.72 -17.10
N ASP A 137 -7.32 -6.22 -17.24
CA ASP A 137 -8.36 -6.23 -16.20
C ASP A 137 -8.00 -5.55 -14.86
N CYS A 138 -6.89 -4.81 -14.80
CA CYS A 138 -6.33 -4.30 -13.54
C CYS A 138 -7.26 -3.29 -12.85
N PHE A 139 -7.98 -2.49 -13.64
CA PHE A 139 -8.82 -1.39 -13.15
C PHE A 139 -10.01 -1.83 -12.27
N HIS A 140 -10.44 -3.09 -12.33
CA HIS A 140 -11.53 -3.61 -11.48
C HIS A 140 -11.17 -3.55 -9.98
N CYS A 141 -9.91 -3.86 -9.67
CA CYS A 141 -9.38 -3.79 -8.30
C CYS A 141 -8.67 -2.46 -8.07
N HIS A 142 -7.86 -2.05 -9.05
CA HIS A 142 -7.00 -0.87 -8.98
C HIS A 142 -7.56 0.31 -9.77
N GLY A 143 -8.83 0.63 -9.53
CA GLY A 143 -9.55 1.71 -10.19
C GLY A 143 -9.46 3.06 -9.48
N GLY A 144 -10.01 4.09 -10.13
CA GLY A 144 -10.13 5.45 -9.60
C GLY A 144 -8.79 6.17 -9.41
N ASN A 145 -8.83 7.34 -8.78
CA ASN A 145 -7.66 8.20 -8.66
C ASN A 145 -6.55 7.58 -7.79
N LEU A 146 -6.89 6.67 -6.88
CA LEU A 146 -5.92 6.03 -5.98
C LEU A 146 -5.43 4.69 -6.48
N PHE A 147 -5.89 4.23 -7.66
CA PHE A 147 -5.58 2.90 -8.17
C PHE A 147 -5.85 1.82 -7.13
N SER A 148 -7.00 1.93 -6.47
CA SER A 148 -7.49 1.04 -5.43
C SER A 148 -8.98 1.29 -5.24
N ASN A 149 -9.76 0.22 -5.16
CA ASN A 149 -11.17 0.27 -4.77
C ASN A 149 -11.36 0.22 -3.23
N HIS A 150 -10.27 0.15 -2.46
CA HIS A 150 -10.26 0.02 -0.99
C HIS A 150 -10.98 -1.21 -0.43
N GLN A 151 -11.24 -2.22 -1.26
CA GLN A 151 -11.86 -3.48 -0.85
C GLN A 151 -10.81 -4.50 -0.40
N PHE A 152 -11.29 -5.66 0.04
CA PHE A 152 -10.48 -6.80 0.39
C PHE A 152 -10.72 -7.92 -0.61
N MET A 153 -9.67 -8.39 -1.25
CA MET A 153 -9.76 -9.31 -2.38
C MET A 153 -8.69 -10.39 -2.28
N ASN A 154 -8.99 -11.57 -2.81
CA ASN A 154 -8.03 -12.64 -2.97
C ASN A 154 -7.50 -12.59 -4.41
N ASN A 155 -6.21 -12.32 -4.55
CA ASN A 155 -5.55 -12.17 -5.84
C ASN A 155 -4.92 -13.47 -6.38
N GLY A 156 -5.30 -14.63 -5.82
CA GLY A 156 -4.84 -15.93 -6.28
C GLY A 156 -3.40 -16.27 -5.86
N LEU A 157 -2.90 -15.66 -4.79
CA LEU A 157 -1.66 -16.10 -4.15
C LEU A 157 -1.91 -17.35 -3.31
N GLU A 158 -0.96 -18.28 -3.33
CA GLU A 158 -0.94 -19.37 -2.34
C GLU A 158 -0.71 -18.81 -0.95
N GLU A 159 -1.51 -19.30 0.01
CA GLU A 159 -1.36 -18.97 1.42
C GLU A 159 -0.03 -19.47 1.98
N ARG A 160 0.63 -18.63 2.77
CA ARG A 160 1.89 -18.96 3.45
C ARG A 160 1.78 -18.60 4.92
N ASN A 161 2.55 -19.30 5.75
CA ASN A 161 2.72 -18.98 7.17
C ASN A 161 1.41 -18.90 7.98
N GLY A 162 0.36 -19.60 7.53
CA GLY A 162 -0.95 -19.61 8.17
C GLY A 162 -1.66 -18.24 8.19
N ASP A 163 -1.27 -17.29 7.33
CA ASP A 163 -1.92 -15.99 7.23
C ASP A 163 -3.28 -16.11 6.53
N LEU A 164 -4.37 -16.03 7.30
CA LEU A 164 -5.73 -16.16 6.78
C LEU A 164 -6.28 -14.82 6.23
N GLY A 165 -5.49 -13.75 6.27
CA GLY A 165 -5.87 -12.43 5.81
C GLY A 165 -7.01 -11.82 6.62
N ARG A 166 -8.00 -11.25 5.94
CA ARG A 166 -9.17 -10.61 6.56
C ARG A 166 -9.98 -11.55 7.45
N MET A 167 -9.96 -12.86 7.20
CA MET A 167 -10.62 -13.83 8.07
C MET A 167 -10.09 -13.80 9.51
N GLU A 168 -8.82 -13.44 9.75
CA GLU A 168 -8.29 -13.26 11.11
C GLU A 168 -9.04 -12.16 11.89
N VAL A 169 -9.68 -11.23 11.18
CA VAL A 169 -10.45 -10.10 11.74
C VAL A 169 -11.95 -10.41 11.78
N THR A 170 -12.49 -11.04 10.74
CA THR A 170 -13.95 -11.24 10.60
C THR A 170 -14.45 -12.59 11.09
N GLY A 171 -13.58 -13.60 11.18
CA GLY A 171 -13.94 -14.99 11.47
C GLY A 171 -14.73 -15.68 10.35
N MET A 172 -14.92 -15.04 9.21
CA MET A 172 -15.72 -15.56 8.10
C MET A 172 -14.86 -16.30 7.08
N GLU A 173 -15.21 -17.55 6.78
CA GLU A 173 -14.55 -18.35 5.72
C GLU A 173 -14.58 -17.67 4.35
N THR A 174 -15.62 -16.86 4.08
CA THR A 174 -15.73 -16.08 2.84
C THR A 174 -14.68 -14.99 2.71
N ASP A 175 -13.97 -14.65 3.79
CA ASP A 175 -12.89 -13.64 3.81
C ASP A 175 -11.49 -14.25 3.89
N ARG A 176 -11.39 -15.58 3.83
CA ARG A 176 -10.12 -16.29 3.86
C ARG A 176 -9.22 -15.87 2.69
N ALA A 177 -7.97 -15.54 3.01
CA ALA A 177 -6.94 -15.07 2.08
C ALA A 177 -7.31 -13.79 1.30
N LYS A 178 -8.29 -13.01 1.79
CA LYS A 178 -8.53 -11.67 1.26
C LYS A 178 -7.65 -10.65 1.96
N PHE A 179 -7.05 -9.77 1.19
CA PHE A 179 -6.23 -8.66 1.68
C PHE A 179 -6.69 -7.35 1.06
N LYS A 180 -6.45 -6.26 1.77
CA LYS A 180 -6.75 -4.91 1.29
C LYS A 180 -6.05 -4.68 -0.04
N VAL A 181 -6.80 -4.23 -1.04
CA VAL A 181 -6.24 -3.79 -2.33
C VAL A 181 -5.42 -2.51 -2.09
N PRO A 182 -4.08 -2.56 -2.19
CA PRO A 182 -3.25 -1.40 -1.92
C PRO A 182 -3.41 -0.35 -3.03
N THR A 183 -3.12 0.91 -2.72
CA THR A 183 -2.92 1.92 -3.77
C THR A 183 -1.69 1.55 -4.61
N LEU A 184 -1.77 1.75 -5.93
CA LEU A 184 -0.60 1.64 -6.81
C LEU A 184 0.19 2.96 -6.94
N ARG A 185 -0.24 4.02 -6.25
CA ARG A 185 0.54 5.25 -6.12
C ARG A 185 1.90 4.92 -5.48
N ASN A 186 2.99 5.37 -6.10
CA ASN A 186 4.37 5.08 -5.70
C ASN A 186 4.75 3.59 -5.68
N VAL A 187 4.03 2.70 -6.37
CA VAL A 187 4.30 1.25 -6.34
C VAL A 187 5.74 0.90 -6.79
N ALA A 188 6.33 1.68 -7.70
CA ALA A 188 7.71 1.45 -8.13
C ALA A 188 8.77 1.63 -7.02
N LEU A 189 8.40 2.22 -5.88
CA LEU A 189 9.30 2.52 -4.76
C LEU A 189 9.07 1.63 -3.53
N THR A 190 8.09 0.72 -3.60
CA THR A 190 7.62 -0.03 -2.43
C THR A 190 7.87 -1.53 -2.57
N ALA A 191 8.92 -1.91 -3.29
CA ALA A 191 9.38 -3.29 -3.32
C ALA A 191 9.82 -3.73 -1.90
N PRO A 192 9.67 -5.03 -1.55
CA PRO A 192 9.05 -6.08 -2.33
C PRO A 192 7.52 -6.01 -2.32
N TYR A 193 6.85 -6.80 -3.15
CA TYR A 193 5.41 -6.70 -3.44
C TYR A 193 4.57 -7.82 -2.80
N MET A 194 3.26 -7.58 -2.76
CA MET A 194 2.23 -8.40 -2.08
C MET A 194 2.24 -8.27 -0.56
N HIS A 195 1.26 -8.90 0.09
CA HIS A 195 1.11 -8.85 1.55
C HIS A 195 2.27 -9.53 2.29
N ASP A 196 2.97 -10.46 1.65
CA ASP A 196 4.13 -11.16 2.24
C ASP A 196 5.48 -10.74 1.63
N GLY A 197 5.49 -9.91 0.59
CA GLY A 197 6.75 -9.44 0.00
C GLY A 197 7.45 -10.52 -0.83
N ARG A 198 6.72 -11.50 -1.40
CA ARG A 198 7.32 -12.62 -2.13
C ARG A 198 7.88 -12.26 -3.50
N PHE A 199 7.51 -11.12 -4.06
CA PHE A 199 8.00 -10.66 -5.36
C PHE A 199 8.93 -9.46 -5.16
N ALA A 200 10.13 -9.53 -5.71
CA ALA A 200 11.13 -8.47 -5.68
C ALA A 200 10.84 -7.38 -6.73
N THR A 201 10.19 -7.71 -7.86
CA THR A 201 10.03 -6.78 -8.98
C THR A 201 8.58 -6.63 -9.46
N LEU A 202 8.27 -5.52 -10.14
CA LEU A 202 6.95 -5.33 -10.77
C LEU A 202 6.72 -6.33 -11.91
N GLU A 203 7.78 -6.75 -12.58
CA GLU A 203 7.74 -7.77 -13.61
C GLU A 203 7.21 -9.10 -13.04
N GLU A 204 7.67 -9.52 -11.86
CA GLU A 204 7.14 -10.71 -11.18
C GLU A 204 5.68 -10.54 -10.76
N VAL A 205 5.26 -9.33 -10.39
CA VAL A 205 3.84 -9.02 -10.10
C VAL A 205 2.98 -9.19 -11.35
N VAL A 206 3.43 -8.63 -12.49
CA VAL A 206 2.71 -8.77 -13.76
C VAL A 206 2.69 -10.24 -14.20
N GLU A 207 3.79 -10.97 -14.03
CA GLU A 207 3.87 -12.39 -14.34
C GLU A 207 2.91 -13.23 -13.50
N HIS A 208 2.71 -12.90 -12.23
CA HIS A 208 1.71 -13.56 -11.38
C HIS A 208 0.29 -13.48 -11.99
N TYR A 209 -0.11 -12.30 -12.45
CA TYR A 209 -1.44 -12.10 -13.05
C TYR A 209 -1.55 -12.63 -14.50
N ASP A 210 -0.45 -12.72 -15.23
CA ASP A 210 -0.39 -13.39 -16.54
C ASP A 210 -0.15 -14.92 -16.44
N GLY A 211 -0.06 -15.45 -15.23
CA GLY A 211 0.29 -16.84 -14.96
C GLY A 211 -0.85 -17.66 -14.37
N LYS A 212 -0.47 -18.81 -13.80
CA LYS A 212 -1.39 -19.73 -13.10
C LYS A 212 -1.68 -19.21 -11.70
N LEU A 213 -2.86 -18.62 -11.52
CA LEU A 213 -3.36 -18.21 -10.21
C LEU A 213 -3.79 -19.40 -9.35
N HIS A 214 -3.59 -19.32 -8.04
CA HIS A 214 -4.15 -20.27 -7.09
C HIS A 214 -5.68 -20.11 -7.02
N ARG A 215 -6.40 -21.09 -7.58
CA ARG A 215 -7.87 -21.11 -7.59
C ARG A 215 -8.40 -21.65 -6.26
N SER A 216 -8.89 -20.75 -5.41
CA SER A 216 -9.57 -21.05 -4.16
C SER A 216 -11.06 -20.67 -4.22
N ARG A 217 -11.83 -21.07 -3.20
CA ARG A 217 -13.25 -20.68 -3.05
C ARG A 217 -13.46 -19.17 -2.88
N THR A 218 -12.43 -18.43 -2.48
CA THR A 218 -12.50 -16.99 -2.23
C THR A 218 -11.79 -16.16 -3.30
N LEU A 219 -11.21 -16.79 -4.33
CA LEU A 219 -10.58 -16.10 -5.45
C LEU A 219 -11.53 -15.05 -6.04
N ASP A 220 -11.02 -13.85 -6.30
CA ASP A 220 -11.83 -12.79 -6.88
C ASP A 220 -12.45 -13.24 -8.22
N PRO A 221 -13.78 -13.06 -8.42
CA PRO A 221 -14.44 -13.47 -9.64
C PRO A 221 -13.85 -12.87 -10.93
N ASN A 222 -13.29 -11.66 -10.87
CA ASN A 222 -12.63 -11.04 -12.03
C ASN A 222 -11.34 -11.75 -12.42
N LEU A 223 -10.69 -12.45 -11.50
CA LEU A 223 -9.54 -13.29 -11.78
C LEU A 223 -9.97 -14.72 -12.13
N ALA A 224 -11.03 -15.23 -11.49
CA ALA A 224 -11.54 -16.57 -11.74
C ALA A 224 -12.04 -16.77 -13.18
N LYS A 225 -12.52 -15.71 -13.85
CA LYS A 225 -12.95 -15.74 -15.26
C LYS A 225 -11.80 -15.86 -16.25
N HIS A 226 -10.55 -15.55 -15.85
CA HIS A 226 -9.39 -15.64 -16.73
C HIS A 226 -9.05 -17.10 -17.06
N PRO A 227 -8.40 -17.37 -18.21
CA PRO A 227 -7.93 -18.70 -18.54
C PRO A 227 -6.96 -19.23 -17.48
N GLU A 228 -6.89 -20.54 -17.29
CA GLU A 228 -5.91 -21.14 -16.37
C GLU A 228 -4.46 -20.87 -16.78
N SER A 229 -4.21 -20.63 -18.07
CA SER A 229 -2.89 -20.25 -18.60
C SER A 229 -2.54 -18.78 -18.38
N GLY A 230 -3.43 -17.98 -17.78
CA GLY A 230 -3.30 -16.53 -17.65
C GLY A 230 -3.83 -15.76 -18.86
N LEU A 231 -3.42 -14.49 -18.97
CA LEU A 231 -3.97 -13.52 -19.93
C LEU A 231 -3.31 -13.64 -21.33
N GLY A 232 -2.13 -14.27 -21.40
CA GLY A 232 -1.37 -14.40 -22.64
C GLY A 232 -0.78 -13.07 -23.11
N LEU A 233 -0.31 -12.24 -22.18
CA LEU A 233 0.34 -10.97 -22.47
C LEU A 233 1.70 -11.21 -23.16
N SER A 234 1.98 -10.43 -24.21
CA SER A 234 3.31 -10.46 -24.84
C SER A 234 4.37 -9.84 -23.91
N ALA A 235 5.65 -10.08 -24.21
CA ALA A 235 6.74 -9.43 -23.48
C ALA A 235 6.64 -7.89 -23.53
N ASP A 236 6.22 -7.35 -24.67
CA ASP A 236 6.01 -5.91 -24.86
C ASP A 236 4.83 -5.39 -24.04
N ASP A 237 3.74 -6.16 -23.94
CA ASP A 237 2.58 -5.80 -23.10
C ASP A 237 2.95 -5.76 -21.61
N LYS A 238 3.71 -6.75 -21.13
CA LYS A 238 4.22 -6.79 -19.76
C LYS A 238 5.12 -5.60 -19.47
N ALA A 239 6.05 -5.31 -20.38
CA ALA A 239 6.93 -4.14 -20.27
C ALA A 239 6.15 -2.82 -20.29
N ALA A 240 5.10 -2.72 -21.12
CA ALA A 240 4.23 -1.55 -21.19
C ALA A 240 3.45 -1.34 -19.88
N LEU A 241 2.88 -2.38 -19.30
CA LEU A 241 2.23 -2.32 -17.98
C LEU A 241 3.20 -1.83 -16.89
N VAL A 242 4.40 -2.40 -16.83
CA VAL A 242 5.42 -1.94 -15.86
C VAL A 242 5.81 -0.49 -16.11
N ALA A 243 5.99 -0.07 -17.36
CA ALA A 243 6.28 1.32 -17.71
C ALA A 243 5.17 2.25 -17.22
N PHE A 244 3.90 1.88 -17.42
CA PHE A 244 2.75 2.61 -16.90
C PHE A 244 2.75 2.68 -15.36
N LEU A 245 2.96 1.58 -14.65
CA LEU A 245 3.01 1.57 -13.19
C LEU A 245 4.09 2.50 -12.63
N LYS A 246 5.24 2.61 -13.31
CA LYS A 246 6.32 3.54 -12.95
C LYS A 246 5.89 5.00 -13.06
N THR A 247 4.95 5.34 -13.95
CA THR A 247 4.41 6.71 -14.08
C THR A 247 3.61 7.17 -12.86
N LEU A 248 3.19 6.24 -11.99
CA LEU A 248 2.45 6.51 -10.75
C LEU A 248 3.38 6.94 -9.60
N THR A 249 4.67 7.13 -9.88
CA THR A 249 5.67 7.57 -8.92
C THR A 249 5.69 9.09 -8.83
N ASP A 250 5.48 9.61 -7.63
CA ASP A 250 5.64 11.03 -7.30
C ASP A 250 7.05 11.25 -6.75
N GLU A 251 7.98 11.58 -7.65
CA GLU A 251 9.38 11.83 -7.29
C GLU A 251 9.53 13.08 -6.40
N GLN A 252 8.61 14.04 -6.51
CA GLN A 252 8.67 15.26 -5.69
C GLN A 252 8.45 14.91 -4.22
N LEU A 253 7.43 14.11 -3.91
CA LEU A 253 7.13 13.68 -2.54
C LEU A 253 8.30 12.93 -1.88
N VAL A 254 9.10 12.21 -2.67
CA VAL A 254 10.20 11.38 -2.18
C VAL A 254 11.50 12.19 -2.03
N THR A 255 11.69 13.21 -2.88
CA THR A 255 12.90 14.04 -2.91
C THR A 255 12.78 15.31 -2.09
N THR A 256 11.57 15.79 -1.82
CA THR A 256 11.36 16.89 -0.87
C THR A 256 11.54 16.38 0.54
N VAL A 257 12.71 16.68 1.11
CA VAL A 257 12.87 16.70 2.57
C VAL A 257 11.78 17.61 3.11
N ASN A 258 10.85 17.06 3.90
CA ASN A 258 9.86 17.89 4.58
C ASN A 258 10.64 18.93 5.41
N PRO A 259 10.61 20.23 5.04
CA PRO A 259 11.50 21.23 5.65
C PRO A 259 11.23 21.41 7.15
N VAL A 260 10.07 20.95 7.62
CA VAL A 260 9.58 21.08 9.00
C VAL A 260 10.01 19.90 9.88
N HIS A 261 10.40 18.77 9.29
CA HIS A 261 10.76 17.55 10.03
C HIS A 261 12.15 17.07 9.62
N GLN A 262 13.17 17.84 10.01
CA GLN A 262 14.51 17.30 10.14
C GLN A 262 14.52 16.37 11.36
N PHE A 263 14.37 15.06 11.13
CA PHE A 263 14.75 14.11 12.16
C PHE A 263 16.26 14.30 12.37
N SER A 264 16.63 14.93 13.48
CA SER A 264 18.01 15.00 13.93
C SER A 264 18.55 13.57 13.96
N GLN A 265 19.46 13.25 13.04
CA GLN A 265 20.34 12.10 13.20
C GLN A 265 21.31 12.41 14.32
N THR A 266 20.82 12.42 15.56
CA THR A 266 21.66 12.45 16.75
C THR A 266 21.87 11.01 17.19
N GLN A 267 23.00 10.49 16.70
CA GLN A 267 23.92 9.46 17.22
C GLN A 267 23.34 8.22 17.90
#